data_AF-A0A9D0ICI3-F1
#
_entry.id   AF-A0A9D0ICI3-F1
#
_cell.length_a   1.000
_cell.length_b   1.000
_cell.length_c   1.000
_cell.angle_alpha   90.00
_cell.angle_beta   90.00
_cell.angle_gamma   90.00
#
_symmetry.space_group_name_H-M   'P 1'
#
loop_
_entity.id
_entity.type
_entity.pdbx_description
1 polymer ?
#
loop_
_entity_poly.entity_id
_entity_poly.type
_entity_poly.pdbx_seq_one_letter_code
_entity_poly.pdbx_strand_id
1 'polypeptide(L)'
;MGERAVKRISVTFPISVLEELRRYVPRRERSRFIVEATERELRRRRLTRALRESAGAWSDEDHPDLMTVEDIDRYVRRLRETWMPRSWDEIIAEAKKDE
;
A
#
# COMPACT_ATOMS: atom_id res chain seq x y z
N MET A 1 21.75 -13.13 -9.80
CA MET A 1 21.16 -12.70 -8.51
C MET A 1 22.09 -11.64 -7.92
N GLY A 2 21.63 -10.39 -7.81
CA GLY A 2 22.47 -9.32 -7.24
C GLY A 2 22.75 -9.59 -5.77
N GLU A 3 24.03 -9.56 -5.40
CA GLU A 3 24.50 -9.67 -4.03
C GLU A 3 23.88 -8.52 -3.21
N ARG A 4 23.04 -8.83 -2.19
CA ARG A 4 22.54 -7.78 -1.30
C ARG A 4 23.70 -7.30 -0.46
N ALA A 5 24.17 -6.09 -0.70
CA ALA A 5 25.16 -5.46 0.17
C ALA A 5 24.59 -5.37 1.60
N VAL A 6 25.27 -6.02 2.56
CA VAL A 6 24.89 -6.00 3.98
C VAL A 6 25.82 -5.06 4.72
N LYS A 7 25.25 -4.15 5.52
CA LYS A 7 25.99 -3.27 6.43
C LYS A 7 25.69 -3.65 7.88
N ARG A 8 26.73 -3.88 8.68
CA ARG A 8 26.59 -4.16 10.11
C ARG A 8 26.36 -2.85 10.89
N ILE A 9 25.44 -2.89 11.83
CA ILE A 9 25.14 -1.80 12.78
C ILE A 9 25.18 -2.34 14.22
N SER A 10 25.44 -1.47 15.18
CA SER A 10 25.29 -1.77 16.61
C SER A 10 23.93 -1.26 17.09
N VAL A 11 23.17 -2.10 17.82
CA VAL A 11 21.85 -1.75 18.36
C VAL A 11 21.79 -2.17 19.82
N THR A 12 21.38 -1.26 20.69
CA THR A 12 21.21 -1.51 22.12
C THR A 12 19.79 -2.01 22.39
N PHE A 13 19.66 -3.09 23.16
CA PHE A 13 18.38 -3.66 23.58
C PHE A 13 18.21 -3.52 25.10
N PRO A 14 17.00 -3.22 25.59
CA PRO A 14 16.66 -3.47 26.99
C PRO A 14 16.89 -4.95 27.33
N ILE A 15 17.40 -5.20 28.54
CA ILE A 15 17.75 -6.56 28.98
C ILE A 15 16.53 -7.48 28.91
N SER A 16 15.38 -7.02 29.40
CA SER A 16 14.11 -7.77 29.39
C SER A 16 13.73 -8.26 27.99
N VAL A 17 13.77 -7.37 27.00
CA VAL A 17 13.43 -7.68 25.60
C VAL A 17 14.44 -8.67 25.00
N LEU A 18 15.72 -8.51 25.32
CA LEU A 18 16.76 -9.41 24.84
C LEU A 18 16.60 -10.82 25.45
N GLU A 19 16.19 -10.92 26.71
CA GLU A 19 15.89 -12.19 27.38
C GLU A 19 14.68 -12.89 26.77
N GLU A 20 13.60 -12.15 26.48
CA GLU A 20 12.45 -12.68 25.76
C GLU A 20 12.84 -13.19 24.37
N LEU A 21 13.60 -12.40 23.61
CA LEU A 21 14.12 -12.82 22.31
C LEU A 21 14.95 -14.10 22.44
N ARG A 22 15.75 -14.23 23.49
CA ARG A 22 16.57 -15.42 23.74
C ARG A 22 15.73 -16.64 24.11
N ARG A 23 14.63 -16.44 24.84
CA ARG A 23 13.68 -17.48 25.27
C ARG A 23 12.90 -18.05 24.09
N TYR A 24 12.43 -17.20 23.17
CA TYR A 24 11.53 -17.62 22.09
C TYR A 24 12.21 -17.83 20.74
N VAL A 25 13.37 -17.22 20.48
CA VAL A 25 14.04 -17.29 19.17
C VAL A 25 15.41 -17.98 19.28
N PRO A 26 15.63 -19.07 18.53
CA PRO A 26 16.92 -19.77 18.49
C PRO A 26 18.07 -18.86 18.07
N ARG A 27 19.26 -19.09 18.62
CA ARG A 27 20.44 -18.22 18.43
C ARG A 27 20.77 -17.91 16.96
N ARG A 28 20.58 -18.87 16.04
CA ARG A 28 20.87 -18.71 14.61
C ARG A 28 19.78 -17.95 13.84
N GLU A 29 18.61 -17.77 14.43
CA GLU A 29 17.45 -17.12 13.79
C GLU A 29 17.20 -15.70 14.26
N ARG A 30 17.83 -15.26 15.37
CA ARG A 30 17.62 -13.94 15.96
C ARG A 30 17.91 -12.80 14.98
N SER A 31 18.98 -12.90 14.19
CA SER A 31 19.29 -11.89 13.17
C SER A 31 18.19 -11.80 12.12
N ARG A 32 17.71 -12.95 11.62
CA ARG A 32 16.60 -13.01 10.66
C ARG A 32 15.34 -12.41 11.26
N PHE A 33 14.99 -12.80 12.49
CA PHE A 33 13.82 -12.28 13.20
C PHE A 33 13.84 -10.76 13.35
N ILE A 34 14.99 -10.19 13.76
CA ILE A 34 15.13 -8.73 13.91
C ILE A 34 14.97 -8.03 12.57
N VAL A 35 15.59 -8.55 11.50
CA VAL A 35 15.46 -7.99 10.15
C VAL A 35 14.02 -8.03 9.67
N GLU A 36 13.34 -9.17 9.78
CA GLU A 36 11.94 -9.34 9.37
C GLU A 36 10.99 -8.42 10.16
N ALA A 37 11.18 -8.32 11.47
CA ALA A 37 10.42 -7.41 12.31
C ALA A 37 10.63 -5.94 11.89
N THR A 38 11.87 -5.57 11.58
CA THR A 38 12.23 -4.23 11.12
C THR A 38 11.60 -3.94 9.76
N GLU A 39 11.69 -4.86 8.80
CA GLU A 39 11.06 -4.71 7.48
C GLU A 39 9.54 -4.55 7.59
N ARG A 40 8.89 -5.36 8.43
CA ARG A 40 7.44 -5.28 8.66
C ARG A 40 7.04 -3.92 9.21
N GLU A 41 7.75 -3.42 10.21
CA GLU A 41 7.46 -2.11 10.82
C GLU A 41 7.74 -0.96 9.85
N LEU A 42 8.82 -1.04 9.05
CA LEU A 42 9.09 -0.05 8.01
C LEU A 42 8.00 -0.03 6.93
N ARG A 43 7.52 -1.20 6.48
CA ARG A 43 6.39 -1.31 5.53
C ARG A 43 5.15 -0.64 6.11
N ARG A 44 4.80 -0.94 7.37
CA ARG A 44 3.66 -0.33 8.06
C ARG A 44 3.77 1.20 8.11
N ARG A 45 4.94 1.74 8.48
CA ARG A 45 5.16 3.20 8.56
C ARG A 45 5.06 3.87 7.20
N ARG A 46 5.63 3.27 6.15
CA ARG A 46 5.49 3.78 4.78
C ARG A 46 4.03 3.82 4.34
N LEU A 47 3.27 2.76 4.62
CA LEU A 47 1.84 2.73 4.30
C LEU A 47 1.06 3.81 5.06
N THR A 48 1.28 3.93 6.37
CA THR A 48 0.63 4.98 7.18
C THR A 48 0.95 6.37 6.67
N ARG A 49 2.20 6.61 6.25
CA ARG A 49 2.60 7.87 5.65
C ARG A 49 1.86 8.10 4.32
N ALA A 50 1.85 7.12 3.43
CA ALA A 50 1.16 7.20 2.15
C ALA A 50 -0.34 7.50 2.33
N LEU A 51 -1.02 6.82 3.26
CA LEU A 51 -2.43 7.05 3.56
C LEU A 51 -2.71 8.47 4.06
N ARG A 52 -1.79 9.05 4.83
CA ARG A 52 -1.92 10.45 5.29
C ARG A 52 -1.68 11.44 4.15
N GLU A 53 -0.69 11.18 3.30
CA GLU A 53 -0.35 12.02 2.16
C GLU A 53 -1.42 11.95 1.06
N SER A 54 -2.11 10.81 0.91
CA SER A 54 -3.20 10.62 -0.05
C SER A 54 -4.59 10.92 0.53
N ALA A 55 -4.67 11.43 1.76
CA ALA A 55 -5.96 11.78 2.35
C ALA A 55 -6.60 12.92 1.53
N GLY A 56 -7.82 12.70 1.06
CA GLY A 56 -8.51 13.63 0.16
C GLY A 56 -8.07 13.54 -1.30
N ALA A 57 -7.20 12.60 -1.68
CA ALA A 57 -6.87 12.34 -3.08
C ALA A 57 -8.00 11.65 -3.87
N TRP A 58 -9.09 11.28 -3.20
CA TRP A 58 -10.29 10.68 -3.77
C TRP A 58 -11.51 11.34 -3.12
N SER A 59 -12.39 11.90 -3.94
CA SER A 59 -13.68 12.43 -3.50
C SER A 59 -14.76 12.07 -4.52
N ASP A 60 -16.02 12.07 -4.06
CA ASP A 60 -17.20 11.86 -4.89
C ASP A 60 -17.34 12.95 -5.97
N GLU A 61 -16.93 14.18 -5.64
CA GLU A 61 -16.92 15.32 -6.58
C GLU A 61 -15.94 15.10 -7.73
N ASP A 62 -14.81 14.44 -7.47
CA ASP A 62 -13.80 14.12 -8.49
C ASP A 62 -14.17 12.91 -9.36
N HIS A 63 -15.09 12.06 -8.89
CA HIS A 63 -15.45 10.79 -9.54
C HIS A 63 -16.97 10.56 -9.62
N PRO A 64 -17.73 11.44 -10.30
CA PRO A 64 -19.18 11.29 -10.45
C PRO A 64 -19.57 10.00 -11.20
N ASP A 65 -18.66 9.45 -12.02
CA ASP A 65 -18.82 8.21 -12.79
C ASP A 65 -18.67 6.94 -11.95
N LEU A 66 -18.46 7.05 -10.63
CA LEU A 66 -18.29 5.94 -9.70
C LEU A 66 -19.23 6.03 -8.49
N MET A 67 -20.30 6.85 -8.58
CA MET A 67 -21.19 7.16 -7.45
C MET A 67 -22.19 6.05 -7.11
N THR A 68 -22.71 5.35 -8.12
CA THR A 68 -23.68 4.27 -7.93
C THR A 68 -23.15 2.93 -8.45
N VAL A 69 -23.80 1.84 -8.04
CA VAL A 69 -23.49 0.50 -8.57
C VAL A 69 -23.62 0.46 -10.09
N GLU A 70 -24.63 1.13 -10.66
CA GLU A 70 -24.83 1.22 -12.11
C GLU A 70 -23.70 1.99 -12.80
N ASP A 71 -23.21 3.07 -12.17
CA ASP A 71 -22.08 3.85 -12.70
C ASP A 71 -20.77 3.04 -12.67
N ILE A 72 -20.53 2.31 -11.59
CA ILE A 72 -19.41 1.37 -11.46
C ILE A 72 -19.50 0.27 -12.52
N ASP A 73 -20.68 -0.31 -12.73
CA ASP A 73 -20.88 -1.37 -13.73
C ASP A 73 -20.65 -0.85 -15.15
N ARG A 74 -21.14 0.36 -15.47
CA ARG A 74 -20.87 1.05 -16.74
C ARG A 74 -19.36 1.29 -16.92
N TYR A 75 -18.69 1.79 -15.89
CA TYR A 75 -17.25 2.04 -15.89
C TYR A 75 -16.44 0.75 -16.11
N VAL A 76 -16.74 -0.32 -15.37
CA VAL A 76 -16.06 -1.62 -15.49
C VAL A 76 -16.32 -2.28 -16.84
N ARG A 77 -17.55 -2.22 -17.35
CA ARG A 77 -17.90 -2.72 -18.69
C ARG A 77 -17.08 -1.99 -19.76
N ARG A 78 -16.99 -0.67 -19.66
CA ARG A 78 -16.18 0.16 -20.56
C ARG A 78 -14.69 -0.21 -20.53
N LEU A 79 -14.12 -0.42 -19.35
CA LEU A 79 -12.71 -0.85 -19.19
C LEU A 79 -12.43 -2.21 -19.86
N ARG A 80 -13.41 -3.11 -19.88
CA ARG A 80 -13.28 -4.42 -20.53
C ARG A 80 -13.45 -4.35 -22.04
N GLU A 81 -14.27 -3.42 -22.53
CA GLU A 81 -14.55 -3.23 -23.96
C GLU A 81 -13.49 -2.38 -24.67
N THR A 82 -12.76 -1.51 -23.94
CA THR A 82 -11.79 -0.57 -24.53
C THR A 82 -10.35 -0.90 -24.13
N TRP A 83 -9.49 -1.24 -25.10
CA TRP A 83 -8.05 -1.50 -24.87
C TRP A 83 -7.21 -0.22 -24.68
N MET A 84 -7.80 0.98 -24.77
CA MET A 84 -7.13 2.29 -24.73
C MET A 84 -7.85 3.28 -23.80
N PRO A 85 -7.13 4.18 -23.09
CA PRO A 85 -7.75 5.10 -22.14
C PRO A 85 -8.37 6.31 -22.87
N ARG A 86 -9.66 6.57 -22.61
CA ARG A 86 -10.28 7.89 -22.82
C ARG A 86 -9.78 8.87 -21.76
N SER A 87 -9.78 10.17 -22.07
CA SER A 87 -9.44 11.19 -21.07
C SER A 87 -10.54 11.28 -19.98
N TRP A 88 -10.16 11.75 -18.79
CA TRP A 88 -11.10 11.97 -17.69
C TRP A 88 -12.28 12.89 -18.10
N ASP A 89 -12.04 13.88 -18.95
CA ASP A 89 -13.06 14.80 -19.45
C ASP A 89 -14.15 14.09 -20.30
N GLU A 90 -13.75 13.11 -21.12
CA GLU A 90 -14.67 12.33 -21.96
C GLU A 90 -15.57 11.42 -21.12
N ILE A 91 -15.04 10.88 -20.02
CA ILE A 91 -15.79 10.02 -19.09
C ILE A 91 -16.86 10.83 -18.36
N ILE A 92 -16.49 12.02 -17.87
CA ILE A 92 -17.41 12.92 -17.15
C ILE A 92 -18.54 13.41 -18.07
N ALA A 93 -18.24 13.73 -19.33
CA ALA A 93 -19.24 14.19 -20.29
C ALA A 93 -20.28 13.12 -20.66
N GLU A 94 -19.90 11.84 -20.62
CA GLU A 94 -20.81 10.71 -20.86
C GLU A 94 -21.69 10.44 -19.64
N ALA A 95 -21.14 10.47 -18.42
CA ALA A 95 -21.91 10.27 -17.19
C ALA A 95 -23.04 11.32 -17.03
N LYS A 96 -22.80 12.57 -17.42
CA LYS A 96 -23.79 13.66 -17.37
C LYS A 96 -24.87 13.61 -18.46
N LYS A 97 -24.75 12.74 -19.46
CA LYS A 97 -25.74 12.62 -20.56
C LYS A 97 -26.92 11.70 -20.21
N ASP A 98 -26.78 10.90 -19.16
CA ASP A 98 -27.75 9.87 -18.76
C ASP A 98 -28.62 10.29 -17.55
N GLU A 99 -28.50 11.54 -17.08
CA GLU A 99 -29.34 12.18 -16.04
C GLU A 99 -30.52 12.94 -16.68
#